data_AF-A0A5K1H2H9-F1
#
_entry.id   AF-A0A5K1H2H9-F1
#
_cell.length_a   1.000
_cell.length_b   1.000
_cell.length_c   1.000
_cell.angle_alpha   90.00
_cell.angle_beta   90.00
_cell.angle_gamma   90.00
#
_symmetry.space_group_name_H-M   'P 1'
#
loop_
_entity.id
_entity.type
_entity.pdbx_description
1 polymer ?
#
loop_
_entity_poly.entity_id
_entity_poly.type
_entity_poly.pdbx_seq_one_letter_code
_entity_poly.pdbx_strand_id
1 'polypeptide(L)'
;TVGKEIAYTLRGETRFSNYRCNKAAAGLSVTLLGDALSAGLKFEDKLMLHKRFKVVMSGGAMAGRSDVAYGGSLEATLRDKDYPIGRSLSTFGLSIMDWHGDLAIGCNLQSQFPVGRSTNMTARANLNNRGSGQVSVRLNSSDQLQIALVGLLPLLRNIINN
;
A
#
# COMPACT_ATOMS: atom_id res chain seq x y z
N THR A 1 -35.93 -16.24 -3.42
CA THR A 1 -35.25 -16.68 -2.19
C THR A 1 -33.82 -16.19 -2.28
N VAL A 2 -33.47 -15.13 -1.55
CA VAL A 2 -32.12 -14.56 -1.56
C VAL A 2 -31.23 -15.54 -0.83
N GLY A 3 -30.65 -16.46 -1.60
CA GLY A 3 -29.84 -17.57 -1.12
C GLY A 3 -28.59 -17.01 -0.46
N LYS A 4 -28.43 -17.35 0.82
CA LYS A 4 -27.24 -17.10 1.63
C LYS A 4 -26.06 -17.82 0.97
N GLU A 5 -25.38 -17.18 0.02
CA GLU A 5 -24.16 -17.70 -0.60
C GLU A 5 -23.07 -17.77 0.46
N ILE A 6 -22.81 -18.99 0.93
CA ILE A 6 -21.72 -19.30 1.84
C ILE A 6 -20.42 -19.33 1.02
N ALA A 7 -19.47 -18.49 1.43
CA ALA A 7 -18.14 -18.43 0.85
C ALA A 7 -17.15 -19.15 1.78
N TYR A 8 -16.62 -20.29 1.35
CA TYR A 8 -15.55 -20.99 2.05
C TYR A 8 -14.22 -20.59 1.44
N THR A 9 -13.41 -19.83 2.17
CA THR A 9 -12.06 -19.47 1.73
C THR A 9 -11.04 -20.24 2.56
N LEU A 10 -10.24 -21.06 1.89
CA LEU A 10 -9.04 -21.69 2.44
C LEU A 10 -7.82 -20.92 1.95
N ARG A 11 -6.97 -20.46 2.86
CA ARG A 11 -5.75 -19.73 2.51
C ARG A 11 -4.56 -20.36 3.21
N GLY A 12 -3.64 -20.91 2.44
CA GLY A 12 -2.31 -21.32 2.89
C GLY A 12 -1.30 -20.23 2.54
N GLU A 13 -0.48 -19.81 3.50
CA GLU A 13 0.63 -18.89 3.24
C GLU A 13 1.91 -19.44 3.85
N THR A 14 2.89 -19.69 3.00
CA THR A 14 4.22 -20.15 3.37
C THR A 14 5.18 -18.98 3.21
N ARG A 15 5.77 -18.52 4.32
CA ARG A 15 6.78 -17.46 4.32
C ARG A 15 8.14 -18.06 4.59
N PHE A 16 9.07 -17.86 3.66
CA PHE A 16 10.46 -18.26 3.79
C PHE A 16 11.34 -17.02 3.94
N SER A 17 11.89 -16.82 5.14
CA SER A 17 12.78 -15.70 5.42
C SER A 17 14.22 -16.21 5.42
N ASN A 18 15.01 -15.91 4.38
CA ASN A 18 16.42 -16.22 4.40
C ASN A 18 17.20 -15.12 5.15
N TYR A 19 18.10 -15.53 6.04
CA TYR A 19 18.49 -14.87 7.30
C TYR A 19 19.00 -13.40 7.25
N ARG A 20 19.27 -12.79 6.09
CA ARG A 20 19.77 -11.38 6.06
C ARG A 20 19.27 -10.46 4.94
N CYS A 21 18.88 -10.95 3.77
CA CYS A 21 18.63 -10.07 2.62
C CYS A 21 17.41 -10.42 1.74
N ASN A 22 16.82 -11.61 1.84
CA ASN A 22 15.67 -11.96 1.02
C ASN A 22 14.56 -12.66 1.83
N LYS A 23 13.31 -12.18 1.70
CA LYS A 23 12.12 -12.87 2.21
C LYS A 23 11.21 -13.22 1.04
N ALA A 24 11.14 -14.50 0.73
CA ALA A 24 10.17 -15.03 -0.21
C ALA A 24 8.92 -15.49 0.54
N ALA A 25 7.76 -15.29 -0.05
CA ALA A 25 6.49 -15.77 0.44
C ALA A 25 5.71 -16.35 -0.74
N ALA A 26 5.12 -17.52 -0.53
CA ALA A 26 4.21 -18.16 -1.46
C ALA A 26 2.89 -18.38 -0.74
N GLY A 27 1.80 -17.96 -1.34
CA GLY A 27 0.44 -18.08 -0.86
C GLY A 27 -0.40 -18.85 -1.86
N LEU A 28 -1.20 -19.76 -1.35
CA LEU A 28 -2.26 -20.47 -2.06
C LEU A 28 -3.58 -20.07 -1.43
N SER A 29 -4.57 -19.71 -2.23
CA SER A 29 -5.92 -19.39 -1.75
C SER A 29 -6.94 -20.10 -2.62
N VAL A 30 -7.83 -20.88 -2.00
CA VAL A 30 -8.97 -21.52 -2.67
C VAL A 30 -10.23 -20.93 -2.06
N THR A 31 -11.08 -20.33 -2.89
CA THR A 31 -12.35 -19.72 -2.48
C THR A 31 -13.48 -20.45 -3.18
N LEU A 32 -14.39 -21.03 -2.41
CA LEU A 32 -15.63 -21.64 -2.88
C LEU A 32 -16.77 -20.69 -2.52
N LEU A 33 -17.35 -20.02 -3.50
CA LEU A 33 -18.51 -19.14 -3.31
C LEU A 33 -19.73 -19.81 -3.95
N GLY A 34 -20.61 -20.40 -3.13
CA GLY A 34 -21.76 -21.17 -3.63
C GLY A 34 -21.29 -22.36 -4.50
N ASP A 35 -21.48 -22.24 -5.82
CA ASP A 35 -21.09 -23.22 -6.85
C ASP A 35 -19.83 -22.79 -7.66
N ALA A 36 -19.23 -21.65 -7.33
CA ALA A 36 -18.03 -21.14 -7.99
C ALA A 36 -16.77 -21.47 -7.17
N LEU A 37 -15.92 -22.36 -7.71
CA LEU A 37 -14.59 -22.64 -7.16
C LEU A 37 -13.55 -21.75 -7.85
N SER A 38 -12.82 -20.98 -7.05
CA SER A 38 -11.68 -20.16 -7.49
C SER A 38 -10.43 -20.58 -6.73
N ALA A 39 -9.32 -20.76 -7.43
CA ALA A 39 -8.02 -21.06 -6.85
C ALA A 39 -7.00 -20.00 -7.28
N GLY A 40 -6.15 -19.57 -6.36
CA GLY A 40 -5.18 -18.52 -6.59
C GLY A 40 -3.84 -18.87 -5.96
N LEU A 41 -2.80 -18.45 -6.67
CA LEU A 41 -1.40 -18.53 -6.29
C LEU A 41 -0.88 -17.11 -6.22
N LYS A 42 -0.19 -16.77 -5.13
CA LYS A 42 0.48 -15.49 -4.94
C LYS A 42 1.89 -15.73 -4.48
N PHE A 43 2.85 -15.22 -5.22
CA PHE A 43 4.25 -15.17 -4.85
C PHE A 43 4.61 -13.73 -4.49
N GLU A 44 5.38 -13.54 -3.44
CA GLU A 44 5.87 -12.24 -2.98
C GLU A 44 7.32 -12.40 -2.55
N ASP A 45 8.24 -11.74 -3.25
CA ASP A 45 9.67 -11.72 -2.97
C ASP A 45 10.08 -10.35 -2.46
N LYS A 46 10.68 -10.29 -1.27
CA LYS A 46 11.15 -9.06 -0.62
C LYS A 46 12.66 -9.08 -0.54
N LEU A 47 13.28 -8.37 -1.46
CA LEU A 47 14.71 -8.20 -1.53
C LEU A 47 15.15 -6.94 -0.76
N MET A 48 15.88 -7.12 0.33
CA MET A 48 16.51 -6.02 1.09
C MET A 48 17.98 -5.90 0.67
N LEU A 49 18.24 -4.97 -0.24
CA LEU A 49 19.58 -4.56 -0.67
C LEU A 49 20.09 -3.47 0.27
N HIS A 50 20.92 -3.83 1.24
CA HIS A 50 21.42 -2.91 2.29
C HIS A 50 20.30 -2.34 3.19
N LYS A 51 20.67 -1.70 4.32
CA LYS A 51 19.71 -1.00 5.22
C LYS A 51 18.87 0.10 4.53
N ARG A 52 19.23 0.45 3.28
CA ARG A 52 18.76 1.62 2.54
C ARG A 52 17.84 1.30 1.37
N PHE A 53 17.91 0.11 0.77
CA PHE A 53 17.09 -0.19 -0.41
C PHE A 53 16.31 -1.48 -0.18
N LYS A 54 14.99 -1.39 -0.27
CA LYS A 54 14.08 -2.52 -0.12
C LYS A 54 13.22 -2.59 -1.35
N VAL A 55 13.30 -3.68 -2.08
CA VAL A 55 12.42 -3.99 -3.21
C VAL A 55 11.50 -5.11 -2.79
N VAL A 56 10.23 -5.01 -3.14
CA VAL A 56 9.20 -6.02 -2.92
C VAL A 56 8.55 -6.24 -4.26
N MET A 57 8.75 -7.43 -4.81
CA MET A 57 8.04 -7.88 -6.00
C MET A 57 6.96 -8.86 -5.56
N SER A 58 5.78 -8.78 -6.13
CA SER A 58 4.75 -9.80 -5.99
C SER A 58 4.20 -10.12 -7.36
N GLY A 59 3.87 -11.38 -7.57
CA GLY A 59 3.23 -11.87 -8.76
C GLY A 59 2.23 -12.94 -8.36
N GLY A 60 1.08 -13.00 -8.99
CA GLY A 60 0.06 -13.98 -8.68
C GLY A 60 -0.85 -14.23 -9.87
N ALA A 61 -1.49 -15.39 -9.82
CA ALA A 61 -2.54 -15.77 -10.75
C ALA A 61 -3.70 -16.32 -9.93
N MET A 62 -4.92 -15.93 -10.26
CA MET A 62 -6.14 -16.44 -9.67
C MET A 62 -7.05 -16.96 -10.76
N ALA A 63 -7.22 -18.27 -10.82
CA ALA A 63 -8.16 -18.94 -11.73
C ALA A 63 -9.51 -19.12 -11.03
N GLY A 64 -10.57 -18.61 -11.63
CA GLY A 64 -11.96 -18.87 -11.29
C GLY A 64 -12.61 -19.88 -12.25
N ARG A 65 -13.94 -20.01 -12.15
CA ARG A 65 -14.76 -20.99 -12.90
C ARG A 65 -14.58 -20.95 -14.42
N SER A 66 -14.24 -19.80 -15.00
CA SER A 66 -14.01 -19.66 -16.46
C SER A 66 -12.97 -18.59 -16.82
N ASP A 67 -12.32 -17.96 -15.85
CA ASP A 67 -11.44 -16.81 -16.07
C ASP A 67 -10.20 -16.89 -15.20
N VAL A 68 -9.08 -16.39 -15.71
CA VAL A 68 -7.86 -16.25 -14.93
C VAL A 68 -7.50 -14.78 -14.81
N ALA A 69 -7.32 -14.31 -13.59
CA ALA A 69 -6.76 -13.02 -13.27
C ALA A 69 -5.26 -13.18 -13.04
N TYR A 70 -4.44 -12.48 -13.81
CA TYR A 70 -3.00 -12.42 -13.59
C TYR A 70 -2.65 -11.05 -13.05
N GLY A 71 -1.74 -10.98 -12.08
CA GLY A 71 -1.33 -9.71 -11.52
C GLY A 71 0.08 -9.73 -10.98
N GLY A 72 0.73 -8.59 -11.09
CA GLY A 72 2.05 -8.34 -10.52
C GLY A 72 2.11 -6.97 -9.88
N SER A 73 2.90 -6.83 -8.83
CA SER A 73 3.21 -5.55 -8.25
C SER A 73 4.69 -5.47 -7.91
N LEU A 74 5.31 -4.34 -8.17
CA LEU A 74 6.69 -4.05 -7.83
C LEU A 74 6.71 -2.79 -6.97
N GLU A 75 7.20 -2.91 -5.74
CA GLU A 75 7.38 -1.79 -4.82
C GLU A 75 8.86 -1.64 -4.47
N ALA A 76 9.45 -0.52 -4.83
CA ALA A 76 10.80 -0.13 -4.44
C ALA A 76 10.72 0.96 -3.35
N THR A 77 11.36 0.72 -2.21
CA THR A 77 11.53 1.69 -1.13
C THR A 77 13.00 2.03 -0.98
N LEU A 78 13.32 3.32 -1.10
CA LEU A 78 14.61 3.90 -0.79
C LEU A 78 14.54 4.62 0.57
N ARG A 79 15.47 4.29 1.44
CA ARG A 79 15.74 4.83 2.77
C ARG A 79 17.09 5.51 2.76
N ASP A 80 17.18 6.71 3.35
CA ASP A 80 18.42 7.48 3.39
C ASP A 80 19.43 6.94 4.43
N LYS A 81 20.67 7.43 4.30
CA LYS A 81 21.92 6.87 4.81
C LYS A 81 22.08 6.88 6.33
N ASP A 82 21.43 7.80 7.02
CA ASP A 82 21.61 8.06 8.45
C ASP A 82 20.40 7.62 9.29
N TYR A 83 19.90 6.40 9.14
CA TYR A 83 18.88 5.89 10.09
C TYR A 83 19.53 5.68 11.48
N PRO A 84 19.10 6.36 12.56
CA PRO A 84 17.75 6.90 12.83
C PRO A 84 17.52 8.43 12.67
N ILE A 85 18.50 9.20 12.20
CA ILE A 85 18.45 10.67 12.07
C ILE A 85 17.80 11.12 10.74
N GLY A 86 18.05 10.40 9.64
CA GLY A 86 17.44 10.61 8.32
C GLY A 86 16.09 9.91 8.22
N ARG A 87 14.99 10.65 8.47
CA ARG A 87 13.60 10.16 8.33
C ARG A 87 13.08 10.26 6.89
N SER A 88 13.95 10.35 5.89
CA SER A 88 13.55 10.39 4.47
C SER A 88 13.30 8.97 3.94
N LEU A 89 12.08 8.77 3.43
CA LEU A 89 11.56 7.52 2.90
C LEU A 89 10.87 7.81 1.58
N SER A 90 11.45 7.33 0.48
CA SER A 90 10.82 7.40 -0.84
C SER A 90 10.43 6.00 -1.26
N THR A 91 9.13 5.74 -1.33
CA THR A 91 8.54 4.50 -1.82
C THR A 91 7.92 4.75 -3.19
N PHE A 92 8.18 3.85 -4.12
CA PHE A 92 7.59 3.84 -5.46
C PHE A 92 7.03 2.44 -5.71
N GLY A 93 5.73 2.35 -5.92
CA GLY A 93 5.01 1.13 -6.20
C GLY A 93 4.38 1.16 -7.58
N LEU A 94 4.44 0.06 -8.29
CA LEU A 94 3.74 -0.19 -9.54
C LEU A 94 2.95 -1.49 -9.37
N SER A 95 1.74 -1.53 -9.89
CA SER A 95 0.89 -2.72 -9.89
C SER A 95 0.21 -2.85 -11.24
N ILE A 96 0.16 -4.06 -11.78
CA ILE A 96 -0.48 -4.38 -13.04
C ILE A 96 -1.32 -5.62 -12.77
N MET A 97 -2.59 -5.61 -13.12
CA MET A 97 -3.50 -6.73 -12.95
C MET A 97 -4.38 -6.81 -14.18
N ASP A 98 -4.34 -7.95 -14.86
CA ASP A 98 -5.20 -8.27 -15.99
C ASP A 98 -6.26 -9.26 -15.53
N TRP A 99 -7.52 -8.90 -15.67
CA TRP A 99 -8.63 -9.81 -15.40
C TRP A 99 -9.73 -9.60 -16.43
N HIS A 100 -10.07 -10.66 -17.18
CA HIS A 100 -11.16 -10.67 -18.16
C HIS A 100 -11.12 -9.47 -19.13
N GLY A 101 -9.92 -9.05 -19.57
CA GLY A 101 -9.72 -7.91 -20.48
C GLY A 101 -9.77 -6.52 -19.84
N ASP A 102 -9.98 -6.42 -18.51
CA ASP A 102 -9.81 -5.18 -17.75
C ASP A 102 -8.40 -5.11 -17.16
N LEU A 103 -7.49 -4.47 -17.89
CA LEU A 103 -6.13 -4.23 -17.45
C LEU A 103 -6.08 -3.05 -16.45
N ALA A 104 -5.97 -3.38 -15.16
CA ALA A 104 -5.77 -2.43 -14.09
C ALA A 104 -4.27 -2.16 -13.88
N ILE A 105 -3.84 -0.95 -14.22
CA ILE A 105 -2.48 -0.46 -13.95
C ILE A 105 -2.55 0.60 -12.86
N GLY A 106 -1.74 0.44 -11.82
CA GLY A 106 -1.60 1.35 -10.70
C GLY A 106 -0.16 1.75 -10.45
N CYS A 107 0.04 2.98 -10.02
CA CYS A 107 1.30 3.54 -9.57
C CYS A 107 1.08 4.21 -8.21
N ASN A 108 1.94 3.95 -7.24
CA ASN A 108 1.87 4.51 -5.89
C ASN A 108 3.23 5.11 -5.53
N LEU A 109 3.37 6.42 -5.68
CA LEU A 109 4.54 7.16 -5.25
C LEU A 109 4.27 7.72 -3.85
N GLN A 110 5.17 7.48 -2.91
CA GLN A 110 5.16 8.09 -1.58
C GLN A 110 6.55 8.66 -1.30
N SER A 111 6.63 9.95 -1.02
CA SER A 111 7.86 10.60 -0.59
C SER A 111 7.65 11.22 0.78
N GLN A 112 8.41 10.77 1.75
CA GLN A 112 8.44 11.32 3.10
C GLN A 112 9.80 11.92 3.31
N PHE A 113 9.84 13.16 3.79
CA PHE A 113 11.08 13.85 4.10
C PHE A 113 10.87 14.75 5.32
N PRO A 114 11.78 14.68 6.32
CA PRO A 114 11.78 15.63 7.42
C PRO A 114 12.29 16.98 6.90
N VAL A 115 11.50 18.03 7.08
CA VAL A 115 11.90 19.42 6.79
C VAL A 115 12.28 20.05 8.14
N GLY A 116 13.53 19.92 8.56
CA GLY A 116 14.05 20.51 9.81
C GLY A 116 13.88 19.63 11.07
N ARG A 117 13.95 20.25 12.26
CA ARG A 117 13.98 19.54 13.57
C ARG A 117 12.62 19.03 14.06
N SER A 118 11.50 19.62 13.59
CA SER A 118 10.14 19.39 14.14
C SER A 118 9.09 19.03 13.08
N THR A 119 9.39 19.22 11.78
CA THR A 119 8.39 19.08 10.71
C THR A 119 8.68 17.87 9.82
N ASN A 120 7.75 16.93 9.74
CA ASN A 120 7.77 15.80 8.82
C ASN A 120 6.77 16.06 7.69
N MET A 121 7.25 16.05 6.45
CA MET A 121 6.40 16.13 5.27
C MET A 121 6.26 14.74 4.65
N THR A 122 5.06 14.41 4.18
CA THR A 122 4.75 13.16 3.49
C THR A 122 3.85 13.47 2.31
N ALA A 123 4.41 13.44 1.10
CA ALA A 123 3.66 13.43 -0.14
C ALA A 123 3.34 11.98 -0.53
N ARG A 124 2.13 11.72 -1.00
CA ARG A 124 1.71 10.48 -1.64
C ARG A 124 0.95 10.83 -2.90
N ALA A 125 1.25 10.17 -4.00
CA ALA A 125 0.55 10.23 -5.26
C ALA A 125 0.25 8.79 -5.68
N ASN A 126 -1.02 8.43 -5.62
CA ASN A 126 -1.53 7.18 -6.14
C ASN A 126 -2.25 7.48 -7.46
N LEU A 127 -1.89 6.77 -8.51
CA LEU A 127 -2.54 6.81 -9.80
C LEU A 127 -3.02 5.40 -10.12
N ASN A 128 -4.24 5.27 -10.64
CA ASN A 128 -4.79 4.01 -11.07
C ASN A 128 -5.58 4.24 -12.36
N ASN A 129 -5.45 3.32 -13.32
CA ASN A 129 -6.13 3.34 -14.62
C ASN A 129 -7.66 3.28 -14.49
N ARG A 130 -8.18 2.90 -13.32
CA ARG A 130 -9.61 2.95 -12.98
C ARG A 130 -10.14 4.35 -12.62
N GLY A 131 -9.40 5.41 -12.94
CA GLY A 131 -9.83 6.79 -12.74
C GLY A 131 -9.74 7.33 -11.31
N SER A 132 -9.10 6.61 -10.39
CA SER A 132 -9.05 6.96 -8.96
C SER A 132 -7.68 7.51 -8.54
N GLY A 133 -7.20 8.55 -9.25
CA GLY A 133 -5.96 9.24 -8.89
C GLY A 133 -6.13 10.03 -7.59
N GLN A 134 -5.31 9.75 -6.57
CA GLN A 134 -5.31 10.46 -5.30
C GLN A 134 -3.92 11.01 -5.00
N VAL A 135 -3.83 12.33 -4.83
CA VAL A 135 -2.64 12.99 -4.31
C VAL A 135 -2.95 13.48 -2.90
N SER A 136 -2.16 13.05 -1.92
CA SER A 136 -2.27 13.49 -0.54
C SER A 136 -0.92 14.02 -0.06
N VAL A 137 -0.95 15.19 0.56
CA VAL A 137 0.22 15.78 1.21
C VAL A 137 -0.11 15.93 2.68
N ARG A 138 0.69 15.30 3.53
CA ARG A 138 0.59 15.36 4.98
C ARG A 138 1.79 16.11 5.52
N LEU A 139 1.53 17.20 6.22
CA LEU A 139 2.52 17.96 6.98
C LEU A 139 2.26 17.69 8.47
N ASN A 140 3.24 17.10 9.15
CA ASN A 140 3.20 16.85 10.58
C ASN A 140 4.30 17.68 11.24
N SER A 141 3.95 18.86 11.73
CA SER A 141 4.86 19.69 12.53
C SER A 141 4.52 19.50 14.00
N SER A 142 5.52 19.24 14.84
CA SER A 142 5.31 19.13 16.29
C SER A 142 4.85 20.44 16.94
N ASP A 143 4.82 21.55 16.18
CA ASP A 143 4.18 22.81 16.56
C ASP A 143 2.66 22.83 16.24
N GLN A 144 2.01 21.68 16.03
CA GLN A 144 0.57 21.56 15.74
C GLN A 144 -0.38 21.98 16.88
N LEU A 145 0.12 22.35 18.07
CA LEU A 145 -0.66 23.18 19.00
C LEU A 145 -0.97 24.56 18.39
N GLN A 146 -0.11 25.14 17.55
CA GLN A 146 -0.35 26.44 16.93
C GLN A 146 -1.39 26.39 15.81
N ILE A 147 -1.44 25.32 15.01
CA ILE A 147 -2.48 25.20 13.96
C ILE A 147 -3.85 24.93 14.62
N ALA A 148 -3.88 24.18 15.73
CA ALA A 148 -5.08 24.04 16.57
C ALA A 148 -5.48 25.38 17.23
N LEU A 149 -4.52 26.19 17.71
CA LEU A 149 -4.77 27.51 18.30
C LEU A 149 -5.25 28.54 17.26
N VAL A 150 -4.71 28.50 16.04
CA VAL A 150 -5.18 29.32 14.90
C VAL A 150 -6.57 28.90 14.45
N GLY A 151 -6.95 27.62 14.59
CA GLY A 151 -8.33 27.16 14.42
C GLY A 151 -9.28 27.53 15.56
N LEU A 152 -8.76 27.72 16.80
CA LEU A 152 -9.54 28.11 17.97
C LEU A 152 -9.88 29.62 17.99
N LEU A 153 -8.98 30.48 17.51
CA LEU A 153 -9.18 31.93 17.41
C LEU A 153 -10.48 32.36 16.67
N PRO A 154 -10.81 31.83 15.48
CA PRO A 154 -12.05 32.17 14.79
C PRO A 154 -13.29 31.62 15.52
N LEU A 155 -13.17 30.52 16.29
CA LEU A 155 -14.27 29.97 17.07
C LEU A 155 -14.58 30.82 18.31
N LEU A 156 -13.55 31.26 19.04
CA LEU A 156 -13.72 32.17 20.18
C LEU A 156 -14.28 33.53 19.75
N ARG A 157 -13.83 34.05 18.60
CA ARG A 157 -14.33 35.33 18.08
C ARG A 157 -15.80 35.26 17.67
N ASN A 158 -16.28 34.12 17.17
CA ASN A 158 -17.70 33.92 16.88
C ASN A 158 -18.57 33.85 18.14
N ILE A 159 -18.02 33.35 19.24
CA ILE A 159 -18.75 33.21 20.52
C ILE A 159 -18.77 34.53 21.31
N ILE A 160 -17.72 35.36 21.23
CA ILE A 160 -17.64 36.64 21.95
C ILE A 160 -18.43 37.76 21.25
N ASN A 161 -18.66 37.65 19.94
CA ASN A 161 -19.33 38.67 19.12
C ASN A 161 -20.83 38.38 18.89
N ASN A 162 -21.40 37.48 19.70
CA ASN A 162 -22.82 37.10 19.74
C ASN A 162 -23.32 37.23 21.19
#